data_AF-A0A1G7SF63-F1
#
_entry.id   AF-A0A1G7SF63-F1
#
_cell.length_a   1.000
_cell.length_b   1.000
_cell.length_c   1.000
_cell.angle_alpha   90.00
_cell.angle_beta   90.00
_cell.angle_gamma   90.00
#
_symmetry.space_group_name_H-M   'P 1'
#
loop_
_entity.id
_entity.type
_entity.pdbx_description
1 polymer ?
#
loop_
_entity_poly.entity_id
_entity_poly.type
_entity_poly.pdbx_seq_one_letter_code
_entity_poly.pdbx_strand_id
1 'polypeptide(L)'
;MTRLITYLVLSLVLALGVTWLISVPGTVEITAPGWRLTPSLGTAIFIVIAVIIVAIALWAIIRRVIGAPSALARANARRKEKAGIEALSDGMIALQAGEFSRARMLARDAKSKLPDNPAAQLLEARAELALGDLGSAREHYRALITNDRTALAALSGLYEQARQQDRTTAAITFARKALAISPSLDWASEAVFDDLAAKGAWADALAMSASLPARTRAQKAAKKRREGVLETALALSLEETQPDAALDHANRAMKSIPDFVPAALVAARVLINKADTRRASALLRRVWRASFHPDIATLYAHVKPGASAVDRLKRIRTLVESPESHPISAMVLARAAIDAYEWSAARNALAPFVGKTPTRNMCLLMAEIEEGQSGDQGKAREWLSRAVRAPADPAWTADGITTDEWAPASPVTNRLDAFEWKVPLESHEPPLAIAKSEPEPTPPAIEGSATPAEPATVR
;
A
#
# COMPACT_ATOMS: atom_id res chain seq x y z
N MET A 1 56.66 -29.85 5.16
CA MET A 1 57.81 -29.90 6.09
C MET A 1 57.46 -30.69 7.37
N THR A 2 56.42 -30.33 8.14
CA THR A 2 56.04 -31.03 9.40
C THR A 2 55.64 -32.50 9.24
N ARG A 3 54.98 -32.88 8.13
CA ARG A 3 54.66 -34.29 7.82
C ARG A 3 55.91 -35.14 7.54
N LEU A 4 56.95 -34.59 6.95
CA LEU A 4 58.18 -35.31 6.62
C LEU A 4 59.02 -35.57 7.88
N ILE A 5 59.16 -34.56 8.75
CA ILE A 5 59.89 -34.65 10.02
C ILE A 5 59.21 -35.65 10.97
N THR A 6 57.87 -35.67 11.01
CA THR A 6 57.13 -36.64 11.83
C THR A 6 57.30 -38.08 11.35
N TYR A 7 57.31 -38.35 10.04
CA TYR A 7 57.61 -39.70 9.53
C TYR A 7 59.06 -40.13 9.81
N LEU A 8 60.03 -39.21 9.74
CA LEU A 8 61.45 -39.51 9.93
C LEU A 8 61.80 -39.77 11.40
N VAL A 9 61.23 -38.99 12.33
CA VAL A 9 61.35 -39.24 13.78
C VAL A 9 60.62 -40.53 14.16
N LEU A 10 59.43 -40.77 13.60
CA LEU A 10 58.68 -42.01 13.86
C LEU A 10 59.46 -43.24 13.35
N SER A 11 60.06 -43.19 12.16
CA SER A 11 60.87 -44.31 11.64
C SER A 11 62.13 -44.55 12.45
N LEU A 12 62.77 -43.49 12.98
CA LEU A 12 63.97 -43.59 13.81
C LEU A 12 63.65 -44.25 15.16
N VAL A 13 62.57 -43.82 15.83
CA VAL A 13 62.11 -44.42 17.09
C VAL A 13 61.65 -45.87 16.88
N LEU A 14 60.98 -46.16 15.75
CA LEU A 14 60.59 -47.52 15.39
C LEU A 14 61.81 -48.42 15.17
N ALA A 15 62.82 -47.93 14.44
CA ALA A 15 64.07 -48.66 14.20
C ALA A 15 64.83 -48.95 15.51
N LEU A 16 64.92 -47.97 16.41
CA LEU A 16 65.53 -48.10 17.75
C LEU A 16 64.75 -49.08 18.65
N GLY A 17 63.43 -49.04 18.63
CA GLY A 17 62.59 -49.97 19.38
C GLY A 17 62.74 -51.41 18.89
N VAL A 18 62.83 -51.62 17.57
CA VAL A 18 63.02 -52.95 16.96
C VAL A 18 64.41 -53.51 17.28
N THR A 19 65.48 -52.70 17.19
CA THR A 19 66.83 -53.17 17.52
C THR A 19 66.99 -53.50 19.00
N TRP A 20 66.41 -52.72 19.90
CA TRP A 20 66.41 -53.02 21.34
C TRP A 20 65.62 -54.29 21.68
N LEU A 21 64.49 -54.51 21.00
CA LEU A 21 63.65 -55.68 21.23
C LEU A 21 64.30 -56.99 20.75
N ILE A 22 65.05 -56.95 19.65
CA ILE A 22 65.82 -58.10 19.13
C ILE A 22 66.96 -58.51 20.08
N SER A 23 67.46 -57.59 20.90
CA SER A 23 68.61 -57.82 21.80
C SER A 23 68.24 -58.35 23.19
N VAL A 24 66.95 -58.64 23.47
CA VAL A 24 66.51 -59.26 24.73
C VAL A 24 66.68 -60.79 24.69
N PRO A 25 67.53 -61.39 25.53
CA PRO A 25 67.77 -62.83 25.53
C PRO A 25 66.62 -63.59 26.20
N GLY A 26 66.05 -64.54 25.46
CA GLY A 26 65.02 -65.47 25.91
C GLY A 26 64.54 -66.30 24.71
N THR A 27 64.12 -67.54 24.92
CA THR A 27 63.58 -68.42 23.87
C THR A 27 62.13 -68.73 24.17
N VAL A 28 61.26 -68.64 23.17
CA VAL A 28 59.86 -69.06 23.27
C VAL A 28 59.70 -70.30 22.43
N GLU A 29 59.36 -71.43 23.06
CA GLU A 29 59.04 -72.66 22.33
C GLU A 29 57.57 -72.64 21.92
N ILE A 30 57.31 -72.52 20.62
CA ILE A 30 55.98 -72.69 20.05
C ILE A 30 55.95 -74.09 19.43
N THR A 31 55.21 -75.01 20.05
CA THR A 31 55.04 -76.38 19.55
C THR A 31 53.70 -76.51 18.82
N ALA A 32 53.76 -76.65 17.50
CA ALA A 32 52.63 -77.02 16.64
C ALA A 32 52.89 -78.41 16.03
N PRO A 33 51.86 -79.17 15.59
CA PRO A 33 52.05 -80.54 15.14
C PRO A 33 52.93 -80.59 13.89
N GLY A 34 54.18 -81.04 14.04
CA GLY A 34 55.13 -81.26 12.95
C GLY A 34 56.13 -80.13 12.66
N TRP A 35 55.99 -78.92 13.24
CA TRP A 35 56.91 -77.80 13.03
C TRP A 35 57.42 -77.26 14.37
N ARG A 36 58.75 -77.23 14.55
CA ARG A 36 59.42 -76.60 15.70
C ARG A 36 60.17 -75.38 15.22
N LEU A 37 59.68 -74.21 15.60
CA LEU A 37 60.37 -72.94 15.43
C LEU A 37 60.77 -72.47 16.82
N THR A 38 62.05 -72.24 17.04
CA THR A 38 62.61 -71.64 18.27
C THR A 38 63.07 -70.20 17.98
N PRO A 39 62.15 -69.26 17.70
CA PRO A 39 62.53 -67.86 17.53
C PRO A 39 63.06 -67.30 18.86
N SER A 40 64.00 -66.35 18.78
CA SER A 40 64.35 -65.56 19.97
C SER A 40 63.14 -64.73 20.41
N LEU A 41 63.04 -64.47 21.72
CA LEU A 41 61.95 -63.71 22.34
C LEU A 41 61.71 -62.37 21.61
N GLY A 42 62.80 -61.72 21.19
CA GLY A 42 62.75 -60.50 20.39
C GLY A 42 62.04 -60.66 19.04
N THR A 43 62.26 -61.77 18.33
CA THR A 43 61.55 -62.04 17.06
C THR A 43 60.08 -62.34 17.29
N ALA A 44 59.74 -63.07 18.37
CA ALA A 44 58.35 -63.38 18.71
C ALA A 44 57.54 -62.12 19.05
N ILE A 45 58.11 -61.20 19.86
CA ILE A 45 57.44 -59.93 20.19
C ILE A 45 57.33 -59.04 18.95
N PHE A 46 58.35 -59.02 18.08
CA PHE A 46 58.28 -58.28 16.81
C PHE A 46 57.13 -58.77 15.92
N ILE A 47 56.94 -60.09 15.80
CA ILE A 47 55.82 -60.67 15.04
C ILE A 47 54.48 -60.27 15.65
N VAL A 48 54.35 -60.32 16.99
CA VAL A 48 53.10 -59.91 17.67
C VAL A 48 52.80 -58.42 17.44
N ILE A 49 53.80 -57.55 17.57
CA ILE A 49 53.65 -56.11 17.29
C ILE A 49 53.29 -55.89 15.81
N ALA A 50 53.93 -56.60 14.89
CA ALA A 50 53.62 -56.52 13.46
C ALA A 50 52.17 -56.94 13.18
N VAL A 51 51.70 -58.03 13.80
CA VAL A 51 50.30 -58.49 13.69
C VAL A 51 49.33 -57.44 14.25
N ILE A 52 49.64 -56.83 15.40
CA ILE A 52 48.81 -55.75 15.98
C ILE A 52 48.77 -54.54 15.04
N ILE A 53 49.90 -54.11 14.48
CA ILE A 53 49.97 -53.00 13.53
C ILE A 53 49.15 -53.30 12.27
N VAL A 54 49.29 -54.51 11.72
CA VAL A 54 48.53 -54.97 10.55
C VAL A 54 47.04 -55.01 10.88
N ALA A 55 46.64 -55.51 12.05
CA ALA A 55 45.25 -55.54 12.49
C ALA A 55 44.66 -54.12 12.67
N ILE A 56 45.41 -53.19 13.26
CA ILE A 56 45.02 -51.77 13.37
C ILE A 56 44.89 -51.13 11.98
N ALA A 57 45.83 -51.41 11.07
CA ALA A 57 45.81 -50.90 9.70
C ALA A 57 44.59 -51.44 8.92
N LEU A 58 44.33 -52.75 9.00
CA LEU A 58 43.14 -53.38 8.42
C LEU A 58 41.85 -52.79 9.00
N TRP A 59 41.78 -52.64 10.32
CA TRP A 59 40.61 -52.04 10.98
C TRP A 59 40.40 -50.58 10.57
N ALA A 60 41.47 -49.78 10.43
CA ALA A 60 41.40 -48.41 9.95
C ALA A 60 40.94 -48.34 8.49
N ILE A 61 41.39 -49.25 7.63
CA ILE A 61 40.95 -49.37 6.23
C ILE A 61 39.47 -49.75 6.19
N ILE A 62 39.05 -50.77 6.93
CA ILE A 62 37.65 -51.20 7.03
C ILE A 62 36.77 -50.04 7.51
N ARG A 63 37.16 -49.35 8.59
CA ARG A 63 36.43 -48.18 9.11
C ARG A 63 36.36 -47.04 8.11
N ARG A 64 37.42 -46.82 7.31
CA ARG A 64 37.45 -45.78 6.28
C ARG A 64 36.60 -46.17 5.07
N VAL A 65 36.57 -47.43 4.66
CA VAL A 65 35.70 -47.92 3.58
C VAL A 65 34.23 -47.87 4.00
N ILE A 66 33.90 -48.24 5.24
CA ILE A 66 32.54 -48.15 5.78
C ILE A 66 32.13 -46.68 6.02
N GLY A 67 33.05 -45.80 6.42
CA GLY A 67 32.78 -44.39 6.69
C GLY A 67 32.83 -43.46 5.46
N ALA A 68 33.56 -43.85 4.41
CA ALA A 68 33.69 -43.12 3.14
C ALA A 68 32.37 -42.79 2.44
N PRO A 69 31.40 -43.72 2.30
CA PRO A 69 30.11 -43.40 1.65
C PRO A 69 29.38 -42.27 2.38
N SER A 70 29.41 -42.23 3.72
CA SER A 70 28.78 -41.16 4.49
C SER A 70 29.46 -39.80 4.32
N ALA A 71 30.78 -39.77 4.12
CA ALA A 71 31.55 -38.55 3.91
C ALA A 71 31.37 -38.01 2.48
N LEU A 72 31.34 -38.91 1.49
CA LEU A 72 31.03 -38.60 0.09
C LEU A 72 29.59 -38.14 -0.07
N ALA A 73 28.62 -38.80 0.56
CA ALA A 73 27.22 -38.38 0.57
C ALA A 73 27.06 -36.97 1.13
N ARG A 74 27.72 -36.65 2.26
CA ARG A 74 27.73 -35.30 2.85
C ARG A 74 28.41 -34.27 1.94
N ALA A 75 29.53 -34.62 1.31
CA ALA A 75 30.20 -33.72 0.37
C ALA A 75 29.35 -33.46 -0.88
N ASN A 76 28.67 -34.48 -1.41
CA ASN A 76 27.79 -34.35 -2.56
C ASN A 76 26.53 -33.54 -2.22
N ALA A 77 25.93 -33.78 -1.05
CA ALA A 77 24.80 -32.98 -0.56
C ALA A 77 25.18 -31.49 -0.46
N ARG A 78 26.36 -31.17 0.09
CA ARG A 78 26.86 -29.79 0.16
C ARG A 78 27.11 -29.18 -1.22
N ARG A 79 27.60 -29.97 -2.19
CA ARG A 79 27.78 -29.49 -3.58
C ARG A 79 26.42 -29.22 -4.24
N LYS A 80 25.45 -30.12 -4.06
CA LYS A 80 24.08 -29.97 -4.57
C LYS A 80 23.39 -28.75 -3.97
N GLU A 81 23.55 -28.54 -2.65
CA GLU A 81 23.02 -27.37 -1.94
C GLU A 81 23.63 -26.06 -2.47
N LYS A 82 24.97 -25.99 -2.59
CA LYS A 82 25.66 -24.82 -3.16
C LYS A 82 25.19 -24.51 -4.58
N ALA A 83 25.13 -25.52 -5.44
CA ALA A 83 24.66 -25.38 -6.81
C ALA A 83 23.16 -24.99 -6.88
N GLY A 84 22.37 -25.33 -5.86
CA GLY A 84 20.97 -24.91 -5.75
C GLY A 84 20.83 -23.45 -5.31
N ILE A 85 21.68 -22.99 -4.38
CA ILE A 85 21.73 -21.59 -3.93
C ILE A 85 22.23 -20.68 -5.07
N GLU A 86 23.19 -21.15 -5.85
CA GLU A 86 23.69 -20.46 -7.04
C GLU A 86 22.58 -20.32 -8.10
N ALA A 87 21.91 -21.43 -8.45
CA ALA A 87 20.76 -21.40 -9.37
C ALA A 87 19.61 -20.50 -8.86
N LEU A 88 19.36 -20.47 -7.54
CA LEU A 88 18.37 -19.58 -6.94
C LEU A 88 18.76 -18.10 -7.11
N SER A 89 20.03 -17.78 -6.90
CA SER A 89 20.57 -16.42 -7.02
C SER A 89 20.52 -15.95 -8.47
N ASP A 90 21.00 -16.78 -9.40
CA ASP A 90 20.97 -16.49 -10.83
C ASP A 90 19.53 -16.38 -11.35
N GLY A 91 18.63 -17.24 -10.85
CA GLY A 91 17.21 -17.18 -11.21
C GLY A 91 16.54 -15.90 -10.74
N MET A 92 16.88 -15.41 -9.54
CA MET A 92 16.38 -14.12 -9.06
C MET A 92 16.94 -12.95 -9.88
N ILE A 93 18.23 -12.98 -10.24
CA ILE A 93 18.85 -11.97 -11.10
C ILE A 93 18.18 -11.96 -12.48
N ALA A 94 17.98 -13.13 -13.10
CA ALA A 94 17.30 -13.26 -14.38
C ALA A 94 15.85 -12.73 -14.32
N LEU A 95 15.13 -12.99 -13.21
CA LEU A 95 13.78 -12.47 -13.01
C LEU A 95 13.76 -10.93 -12.98
N GLN A 96 14.70 -10.31 -12.26
CA GLN A 96 14.82 -8.85 -12.18
C GLN A 96 15.31 -8.23 -13.49
N ALA A 97 16.09 -8.96 -14.28
CA ALA A 97 16.53 -8.55 -15.62
C ALA A 97 15.42 -8.66 -16.69
N GLY A 98 14.25 -9.23 -16.36
CA GLY A 98 13.16 -9.47 -17.31
C GLY A 98 13.34 -10.74 -18.16
N GLU A 99 14.35 -11.56 -17.88
CA GLU A 99 14.60 -12.84 -18.56
C GLU A 99 13.72 -13.96 -17.96
N PHE A 100 12.39 -13.81 -18.04
CA PHE A 100 11.43 -14.66 -17.31
C PHE A 100 11.51 -16.15 -17.65
N SER A 101 11.76 -16.51 -18.92
CA SER A 101 11.93 -17.90 -19.35
C SER A 101 13.16 -18.55 -18.72
N ARG A 102 14.28 -17.81 -18.66
CA ARG A 102 15.52 -18.26 -18.02
C ARG A 102 15.35 -18.34 -16.51
N ALA A 103 14.67 -17.36 -15.91
CA ALA A 103 14.34 -17.37 -14.49
C ALA A 103 13.52 -18.61 -14.11
N ARG A 104 12.52 -19.01 -14.91
CA ARG A 104 11.74 -20.24 -14.67
C ARG A 104 12.61 -21.49 -14.73
N MET A 105 13.52 -21.59 -15.70
CA MET A 105 14.43 -22.73 -15.82
C MET A 105 15.37 -22.84 -14.62
N LEU A 106 15.98 -21.73 -14.22
CA LEU A 106 16.87 -21.65 -13.05
C LEU A 106 16.12 -21.91 -11.74
N ALA A 107 14.87 -21.47 -11.62
CA ALA A 107 14.02 -21.75 -10.47
C ALA A 107 13.68 -23.25 -10.35
N ARG A 108 13.39 -23.91 -11.47
CA ARG A 108 13.18 -25.38 -11.51
C ARG A 108 14.43 -26.15 -11.12
N ASP A 109 15.58 -25.73 -11.63
CA ASP A 109 16.87 -26.32 -11.27
C ASP A 109 17.15 -26.13 -9.76
N ALA A 110 16.94 -24.92 -9.24
CA ALA A 110 17.06 -24.62 -7.81
C ALA A 110 16.11 -25.49 -6.96
N LYS A 111 14.84 -25.64 -7.34
CA LYS A 111 13.86 -26.50 -6.65
C LYS A 111 14.24 -27.98 -6.67
N SER A 112 14.78 -28.48 -7.80
CA SER A 112 15.28 -29.87 -7.88
C SER A 112 16.47 -30.14 -6.95
N LYS A 113 17.28 -29.11 -6.73
CA LYS A 113 18.46 -29.14 -5.86
C LYS A 113 18.10 -28.90 -4.39
N LEU A 114 17.07 -28.09 -4.15
CA LEU A 114 16.60 -27.63 -2.84
C LEU A 114 15.07 -27.80 -2.70
N PRO A 115 14.55 -29.05 -2.61
CA PRO A 115 13.11 -29.31 -2.63
C PRO A 115 12.37 -28.68 -1.45
N ASP A 116 12.99 -28.64 -0.27
CA ASP A 116 12.39 -28.09 0.96
C ASP A 116 12.62 -26.59 1.15
N ASN A 117 13.28 -25.92 0.19
CA ASN A 117 13.60 -24.50 0.32
C ASN A 117 12.41 -23.64 -0.17
N PRO A 118 11.77 -22.86 0.72
CA PRO A 118 10.61 -22.05 0.37
C PRO A 118 10.91 -20.98 -0.68
N ALA A 119 12.13 -20.44 -0.71
CA ALA A 119 12.53 -19.40 -1.66
C ALA A 119 12.60 -19.94 -3.10
N ALA A 120 13.08 -21.18 -3.28
CA ALA A 120 13.13 -21.82 -4.60
C ALA A 120 11.73 -22.07 -5.17
N GLN A 121 10.80 -22.51 -4.31
CA GLN A 121 9.40 -22.73 -4.71
C GLN A 121 8.69 -21.41 -5.04
N LEU A 122 8.93 -20.35 -4.25
CA LEU A 122 8.38 -19.01 -4.52
C LEU A 122 8.94 -18.40 -5.81
N LEU A 123 10.23 -18.59 -6.10
CA LEU A 123 10.86 -18.09 -7.32
C LEU A 123 10.24 -18.73 -8.57
N GLU A 124 9.97 -20.03 -8.54
CA GLU A 124 9.30 -20.73 -9.65
C GLU A 124 7.91 -20.14 -9.89
N ALA A 125 7.09 -20.02 -8.84
CA ALA A 125 5.74 -19.45 -8.94
C ALA A 125 5.76 -18.00 -9.46
N ARG A 126 6.73 -17.19 -9.00
CA ARG A 126 6.92 -15.79 -9.44
C ARG A 126 7.33 -15.69 -10.90
N ALA A 127 8.21 -16.58 -11.36
CA ALA A 127 8.63 -16.64 -12.76
C ALA A 127 7.47 -17.06 -13.69
N GLU A 128 6.64 -18.01 -13.25
CA GLU A 128 5.44 -18.42 -14.00
C GLU A 128 4.40 -17.30 -14.08
N LEU A 129 4.18 -16.57 -12.99
CA LEU A 129 3.33 -15.37 -12.99
C LEU A 129 3.84 -14.32 -13.98
N ALA A 130 5.16 -14.07 -13.99
CA ALA A 130 5.77 -13.08 -14.89
C ALA A 130 5.71 -13.50 -16.37
N LEU A 131 5.69 -14.81 -16.66
CA LEU A 131 5.47 -15.35 -18.01
C LEU A 131 4.01 -15.31 -18.46
N GLY A 132 3.07 -14.95 -17.58
CA GLY A 132 1.64 -15.00 -17.85
C GLY A 132 1.03 -16.41 -17.78
N ASP A 133 1.74 -17.41 -17.24
CA ASP A 133 1.23 -18.76 -16.98
C ASP A 133 0.42 -18.76 -15.67
N LEU A 134 -0.73 -18.08 -15.70
CA LEU A 134 -1.57 -17.82 -14.53
C LEU A 134 -2.17 -19.12 -13.96
N GLY A 135 -2.31 -20.18 -14.76
CA GLY A 135 -2.79 -21.49 -14.32
C GLY A 135 -1.79 -22.14 -13.37
N SER A 136 -0.58 -22.38 -13.86
CA SER A 136 0.50 -23.04 -13.11
C SER A 136 0.90 -22.23 -11.87
N ALA A 137 1.03 -20.90 -12.02
CA ALA A 137 1.35 -20.01 -10.91
C ALA A 137 0.35 -20.12 -9.75
N ARG A 138 -0.96 -20.26 -10.06
CA ARG A 138 -2.01 -20.38 -9.05
C ARG A 138 -1.89 -21.66 -8.24
N GLU A 139 -1.63 -22.78 -8.91
CA GLU A 139 -1.49 -24.09 -8.25
C GLU A 139 -0.27 -24.10 -7.34
N HIS A 140 0.87 -23.59 -7.84
CA HIS A 140 2.08 -23.45 -7.04
C HIS A 140 1.88 -22.52 -5.84
N TYR A 141 1.28 -21.34 -6.01
CA TYR A 141 0.99 -20.48 -4.86
C TYR A 141 0.00 -21.11 -3.87
N ARG A 142 -1.00 -21.85 -4.33
CA ARG A 142 -1.93 -22.57 -3.43
C ARG A 142 -1.21 -23.62 -2.59
N ALA A 143 -0.28 -24.37 -3.18
CA ALA A 143 0.54 -25.33 -2.44
C ALA A 143 1.38 -24.63 -1.34
N LEU A 144 1.83 -23.40 -1.62
CA LEU A 144 2.65 -22.59 -0.71
C LEU A 144 1.88 -21.91 0.43
N ILE A 145 0.54 -21.85 0.38
CA ILE A 145 -0.25 -21.26 1.47
C ILE A 145 -0.19 -22.12 2.75
N THR A 146 0.02 -23.44 2.62
CA THR A 146 -0.01 -24.37 3.76
C THR A 146 1.16 -24.21 4.72
N ASN A 147 2.24 -23.56 4.31
CA ASN A 147 3.42 -23.31 5.12
C ASN A 147 3.46 -21.85 5.58
N ASP A 148 3.46 -21.62 6.89
CA ASP A 148 3.45 -20.30 7.52
C ASP A 148 4.57 -19.38 7.00
N ARG A 149 5.73 -19.93 6.64
CA ARG A 149 6.87 -19.16 6.11
C ARG A 149 6.64 -18.60 4.71
N THR A 150 5.80 -19.26 3.91
CA THR A 150 5.52 -18.87 2.52
C THR A 150 4.12 -18.31 2.33
N ALA A 151 3.21 -18.50 3.29
CA ALA A 151 1.82 -18.12 3.18
C ALA A 151 1.61 -16.66 2.79
N LEU A 152 2.31 -15.72 3.43
CA LEU A 152 2.19 -14.28 3.12
C LEU A 152 2.65 -13.94 1.69
N ALA A 153 3.77 -14.53 1.26
CA ALA A 153 4.30 -14.31 -0.10
C ALA A 153 3.44 -15.01 -1.17
N ALA A 154 2.83 -16.15 -0.83
CA ALA A 154 1.89 -16.82 -1.70
C ALA A 154 0.58 -16.03 -1.85
N LEU A 155 0.07 -15.45 -0.77
CA LEU A 155 -1.12 -14.60 -0.79
C LEU A 155 -0.89 -13.32 -1.60
N SER A 156 0.28 -12.70 -1.53
CA SER A 156 0.60 -11.52 -2.37
C SER A 156 0.72 -11.90 -3.85
N GLY A 157 1.30 -13.05 -4.17
CA GLY A 157 1.34 -13.58 -5.54
C GLY A 157 -0.06 -13.85 -6.10
N LEU A 158 -0.95 -14.48 -5.31
CA LEU A 158 -2.34 -14.74 -5.69
C LEU A 158 -3.17 -13.46 -5.80
N TYR A 159 -2.91 -12.46 -4.96
CA TYR A 159 -3.51 -11.14 -5.05
C TYR A 159 -3.16 -10.48 -6.39
N GLU A 160 -1.87 -10.40 -6.72
CA GLU A 160 -1.39 -9.82 -7.97
C GLU A 160 -1.95 -10.56 -9.19
N GLN A 161 -1.94 -11.89 -9.14
CA GLN A 161 -2.53 -12.71 -10.18
C GLN A 161 -4.03 -12.44 -10.35
N ALA A 162 -4.77 -12.30 -9.25
CA ALA A 162 -6.21 -12.00 -9.30
C ALA A 162 -6.47 -10.59 -9.87
N ARG A 163 -5.61 -9.62 -9.56
CA ARG A 163 -5.67 -8.27 -10.16
C ARG A 163 -5.43 -8.29 -11.66
N GLN A 164 -4.42 -9.02 -12.13
CA GLN A 164 -4.14 -9.17 -13.58
C GLN A 164 -5.29 -9.86 -14.35
N GLN A 165 -6.19 -10.55 -13.64
CA GLN A 165 -7.37 -11.19 -14.21
C GLN A 165 -8.66 -10.39 -14.01
N ASP A 166 -8.56 -9.16 -13.50
CA ASP A 166 -9.70 -8.30 -13.12
C ASP A 166 -10.68 -8.98 -12.13
N ARG A 167 -10.17 -9.91 -11.32
CA ARG A 167 -10.94 -10.65 -10.30
C ARG A 167 -10.83 -9.97 -8.94
N THR A 168 -11.38 -8.75 -8.85
CA THR A 168 -11.29 -7.89 -7.66
C THR A 168 -11.74 -8.59 -6.38
N THR A 169 -12.88 -9.30 -6.39
CA THR A 169 -13.39 -10.01 -5.20
C THR A 169 -12.42 -11.08 -4.68
N ALA A 170 -11.78 -11.81 -5.59
CA ALA A 170 -10.79 -12.82 -5.23
C ALA A 170 -9.50 -12.16 -4.69
N ALA A 171 -9.04 -11.08 -5.34
CA ALA A 171 -7.89 -10.31 -4.88
C ALA A 171 -8.10 -9.82 -3.44
N ILE A 172 -9.22 -9.14 -3.16
CA ILE A 172 -9.53 -8.64 -1.82
C ILE A 172 -9.65 -9.78 -0.79
N THR A 173 -10.15 -10.95 -1.19
CA THR A 173 -10.17 -12.12 -0.30
C THR A 173 -8.77 -12.54 0.12
N PHE A 174 -7.79 -12.53 -0.81
CA PHE A 174 -6.40 -12.82 -0.48
C PHE A 174 -5.75 -11.74 0.38
N ALA A 175 -6.04 -10.46 0.12
CA ALA A 175 -5.55 -9.34 0.94
C ALA A 175 -6.08 -9.42 2.39
N ARG A 176 -7.37 -9.71 2.58
CA ARG A 176 -7.98 -9.91 3.92
C ARG A 176 -7.34 -11.10 4.66
N LYS A 177 -7.08 -12.21 3.97
CA LYS A 177 -6.35 -13.36 4.56
C LYS A 177 -4.94 -12.98 4.97
N ALA A 178 -4.23 -12.18 4.15
CA ALA A 178 -2.88 -11.73 4.48
C ALA A 178 -2.87 -10.83 5.72
N LEU A 179 -3.83 -9.91 5.84
CA LEU A 179 -4.01 -9.07 7.03
C LEU A 179 -4.32 -9.86 8.30
N ALA A 180 -5.12 -10.92 8.18
CA ALA A 180 -5.44 -11.79 9.32
C ALA A 180 -4.19 -12.50 9.88
N ILE A 181 -3.24 -12.85 9.01
CA ILE A 181 -1.95 -13.45 9.41
C ILE A 181 -0.98 -12.38 9.93
N SER A 182 -0.88 -11.25 9.22
CA SER A 182 0.03 -10.15 9.58
C SER A 182 -0.64 -8.79 9.37
N PRO A 183 -1.13 -8.15 10.46
CA PRO A 183 -1.75 -6.82 10.40
C PRO A 183 -0.80 -5.68 10.02
N SER A 184 0.51 -5.92 9.91
CA SER A 184 1.51 -4.90 9.56
C SER A 184 1.83 -4.84 8.06
N LEU A 185 1.09 -5.56 7.22
CA LEU A 185 1.32 -5.58 5.77
C LEU A 185 0.63 -4.38 5.10
N ASP A 186 1.45 -3.40 4.69
CA ASP A 186 0.96 -2.15 4.10
C ASP A 186 0.13 -2.41 2.83
N TRP A 187 0.66 -3.17 1.85
CA TRP A 187 -0.03 -3.48 0.60
C TRP A 187 -1.42 -4.13 0.81
N ALA A 188 -1.53 -5.00 1.81
CA ALA A 188 -2.78 -5.71 2.09
C ALA A 188 -3.76 -4.78 2.79
N SER A 189 -3.26 -3.89 3.66
CA SER A 189 -4.07 -2.88 4.32
C SER A 189 -4.64 -1.87 3.32
N GLU A 190 -3.80 -1.37 2.41
CA GLU A 190 -4.17 -0.44 1.34
C GLU A 190 -5.22 -1.05 0.43
N ALA A 191 -4.99 -2.27 -0.07
CA ALA A 191 -5.96 -2.96 -0.93
C ALA A 191 -7.35 -3.10 -0.30
N VAL A 192 -7.43 -3.43 1.00
CA VAL A 192 -8.71 -3.56 1.70
C VAL A 192 -9.32 -2.19 1.99
N PHE A 193 -8.52 -1.16 2.30
CA PHE A 193 -9.04 0.21 2.45
C PHE A 193 -9.62 0.73 1.15
N ASP A 194 -8.94 0.53 0.03
CA ASP A 194 -9.41 0.98 -1.29
C ASP A 194 -10.74 0.28 -1.66
N ASP A 195 -10.89 -1.03 -1.36
CA ASP A 195 -12.16 -1.76 -1.55
C ASP A 195 -13.28 -1.24 -0.65
N LEU A 196 -12.99 -0.91 0.61
CA LEU A 196 -13.98 -0.35 1.54
C LEU A 196 -14.38 1.07 1.13
N ALA A 197 -13.42 1.88 0.68
CA ALA A 197 -13.65 3.23 0.18
C ALA A 197 -14.51 3.20 -1.09
N ALA A 198 -14.22 2.30 -2.03
CA ALA A 198 -15.02 2.10 -3.25
C ALA A 198 -16.49 1.74 -2.95
N LYS A 199 -16.73 1.01 -1.86
CA LYS A 199 -18.09 0.61 -1.41
C LYS A 199 -18.77 1.65 -0.51
N GLY A 200 -18.08 2.72 -0.13
CA GLY A 200 -18.56 3.66 0.88
C GLY A 200 -18.74 3.02 2.27
N ALA A 201 -18.06 1.90 2.55
CA ALA A 201 -18.14 1.17 3.81
C ALA A 201 -17.25 1.80 4.89
N TRP A 202 -17.50 3.08 5.20
CA TRP A 202 -16.66 3.91 6.06
C TRP A 202 -16.55 3.39 7.50
N ALA A 203 -17.62 2.79 8.02
CA ALA A 203 -17.65 2.22 9.37
C ALA A 203 -16.69 1.03 9.52
N ASP A 204 -16.68 0.14 8.54
CA ASP A 204 -15.78 -1.02 8.51
C ASP A 204 -14.33 -0.58 8.34
N ALA A 205 -14.08 0.44 7.50
CA ALA A 205 -12.76 1.02 7.33
C ALA A 205 -12.26 1.67 8.64
N LEU A 206 -13.13 2.36 9.38
CA LEU A 206 -12.77 2.94 10.67
C LEU A 206 -12.41 1.86 11.70
N ALA A 207 -13.21 0.78 11.78
CA ALA A 207 -12.93 -0.35 12.66
C ALA A 207 -11.62 -1.06 12.30
N MET A 208 -11.34 -1.22 11.01
CA MET A 208 -10.06 -1.75 10.53
C MET A 208 -8.90 -0.82 10.90
N SER A 209 -9.01 0.48 10.68
CA SER A 209 -7.95 1.44 11.06
C SER A 209 -7.63 1.36 12.56
N ALA A 210 -8.66 1.24 13.41
CA ALA A 210 -8.50 1.10 14.85
C ALA A 210 -7.74 -0.17 15.26
N SER A 211 -7.92 -1.29 14.54
CA SER A 211 -7.25 -2.57 14.84
C SER A 211 -5.80 -2.64 14.36
N LEU A 212 -5.41 -1.83 13.37
CA LEU A 212 -4.06 -1.84 12.83
C LEU A 212 -3.03 -1.31 13.86
N PRO A 213 -1.87 -2.00 14.02
CA PRO A 213 -0.84 -1.59 14.94
C PRO A 213 -0.09 -0.35 14.41
N ALA A 214 0.15 0.62 15.30
CA ALA A 214 0.96 1.80 15.01
C ALA A 214 2.11 1.91 16.04
N ARG A 215 3.32 1.54 15.63
CA ARG A 215 4.49 1.44 16.53
C ARG A 215 5.28 2.73 16.56
N THR A 216 5.53 3.34 15.40
CA THR A 216 6.32 4.57 15.29
C THR A 216 5.45 5.81 15.48
N ARG A 217 6.08 6.94 15.82
CA ARG A 217 5.38 8.23 15.90
C ARG A 217 4.73 8.61 14.56
N ALA A 218 5.42 8.35 13.44
CA ALA A 218 4.90 8.58 12.10
C ALA A 218 3.66 7.72 11.81
N GLN A 219 3.70 6.42 12.14
CA GLN A 219 2.55 5.52 11.99
C GLN A 219 1.36 5.95 12.85
N LYS A 220 1.60 6.41 14.08
CA LYS A 220 0.54 6.92 14.96
C LYS A 220 -0.10 8.19 14.40
N ALA A 221 0.69 9.10 13.84
CA ALA A 221 0.20 10.30 13.19
C ALA A 221 -0.61 9.97 11.92
N ALA A 222 -0.10 9.07 11.07
CA ALA A 222 -0.79 8.61 9.87
C ALA A 222 -2.12 7.90 10.20
N LYS A 223 -2.13 7.02 11.20
CA LYS A 223 -3.34 6.37 11.71
C LYS A 223 -4.35 7.39 12.23
N LYS A 224 -3.92 8.35 13.05
CA LYS A 224 -4.80 9.40 13.59
C LYS A 224 -5.41 10.25 12.46
N ARG A 225 -4.61 10.60 11.45
CA ARG A 225 -5.11 11.32 10.26
C ARG A 225 -6.12 10.48 9.49
N ARG A 226 -5.80 9.20 9.20
CA ARG A 226 -6.71 8.26 8.53
C ARG A 226 -8.04 8.13 9.26
N GLU A 227 -8.01 7.95 10.57
CA GLU A 227 -9.22 7.91 11.41
C GLU A 227 -10.02 9.21 11.30
N GLY A 228 -9.36 10.38 11.31
CA GLY A 228 -10.02 11.67 11.13
C GLY A 228 -10.73 11.81 9.78
N VAL A 229 -10.12 11.33 8.71
CA VAL A 229 -10.73 11.33 7.36
C VAL A 229 -11.93 10.38 7.30
N LEU A 230 -11.80 9.17 7.85
CA LEU A 230 -12.89 8.19 7.90
C LEU A 230 -14.07 8.65 8.77
N GLU A 231 -13.80 9.27 9.91
CA GLU A 231 -14.81 9.92 10.75
C GLU A 231 -15.53 11.06 10.01
N THR A 232 -14.82 11.81 9.16
CA THR A 232 -15.43 12.85 8.31
C THR A 232 -16.30 12.25 7.21
N ALA A 233 -15.87 11.15 6.59
CA ALA A 233 -16.64 10.42 5.59
C ALA A 233 -17.97 9.89 6.16
N LEU A 234 -17.92 9.32 7.37
CA LEU A 234 -19.11 8.90 8.11
C LEU A 234 -20.02 10.08 8.44
N ALA A 235 -19.44 11.21 8.88
CA ALA A 235 -20.21 12.40 9.19
C ALA A 235 -20.99 12.90 7.95
N LEU A 236 -20.37 12.92 6.78
CA LEU A 236 -21.03 13.28 5.52
C LEU A 236 -22.16 12.31 5.16
N SER A 237 -21.93 10.99 5.24
CA SER A 237 -22.95 10.00 4.87
C SER A 237 -24.14 9.98 5.82
N LEU A 238 -23.96 10.40 7.07
CA LEU A 238 -25.00 10.44 8.10
C LEU A 238 -25.67 11.80 8.22
N GLU A 239 -25.18 12.85 7.55
CA GLU A 239 -25.64 14.22 7.74
C GLU A 239 -27.16 14.37 7.50
N GLU A 240 -27.68 13.75 6.44
CA GLU A 240 -29.10 13.84 6.06
C GLU A 240 -30.01 12.90 6.88
N THR A 241 -29.50 11.75 7.31
CA THR A 241 -30.31 10.68 7.94
C THR A 241 -30.24 10.68 9.47
N GLN A 242 -29.08 10.98 10.04
CA GLN A 242 -28.78 10.91 11.47
C GLN A 242 -27.89 12.10 11.89
N PRO A 243 -28.43 13.32 11.97
CA PRO A 243 -27.65 14.54 12.18
C PRO A 243 -26.90 14.54 13.53
N ASP A 244 -27.47 13.93 14.57
CA ASP A 244 -26.81 13.82 15.88
C ASP A 244 -25.53 12.98 15.81
N ALA A 245 -25.62 11.82 15.17
CA ALA A 245 -24.47 10.94 14.94
C ALA A 245 -23.43 11.62 14.03
N ALA A 246 -23.89 12.29 12.97
CA ALA A 246 -23.02 13.05 12.07
C ALA A 246 -22.21 14.12 12.81
N LEU A 247 -22.83 14.85 13.73
CA LEU A 247 -22.14 15.85 14.56
C LEU A 247 -21.09 15.22 15.47
N ASP A 248 -21.39 14.06 16.08
CA ASP A 248 -20.44 13.35 16.94
C ASP A 248 -19.23 12.82 16.16
N HIS A 249 -19.45 12.29 14.95
CA HIS A 249 -18.40 11.86 14.03
C HIS A 249 -17.55 13.06 13.56
N ALA A 250 -18.17 14.17 13.17
CA ALA A 250 -17.46 15.39 12.79
C ALA A 250 -16.61 15.97 13.94
N ASN A 251 -17.11 15.92 15.17
CA ASN A 251 -16.36 16.35 16.36
C ASN A 251 -15.16 15.43 16.65
N ARG A 252 -15.31 14.11 16.46
CA ARG A 252 -14.20 13.15 16.57
C ARG A 252 -13.16 13.40 15.48
N ALA A 253 -13.58 13.64 14.24
CA ALA A 253 -12.70 14.01 13.15
C ALA A 253 -11.86 15.25 13.47
N MET A 254 -12.47 16.30 14.02
CA MET A 254 -11.76 17.53 14.41
C MET A 254 -10.78 17.35 15.60
N LYS A 255 -10.98 16.35 16.46
CA LYS A 255 -9.98 15.96 17.49
C LYS A 255 -8.78 15.25 16.86
N SER A 256 -9.02 14.52 15.78
CA SER A 256 -8.01 13.79 15.02
C SER A 256 -7.20 14.73 14.12
N ILE A 257 -7.88 15.59 13.36
CA ILE A 257 -7.32 16.59 12.47
C ILE A 257 -7.90 17.96 12.87
N PRO A 258 -7.16 18.75 13.67
CA PRO A 258 -7.60 20.09 14.03
C PRO A 258 -7.84 20.96 12.79
N ASP A 259 -8.89 21.77 12.85
CA ASP A 259 -9.28 22.74 11.80
C ASP A 259 -9.53 22.12 10.41
N PHE A 260 -9.84 20.81 10.35
CA PHE A 260 -10.20 20.15 9.11
C PHE A 260 -11.52 20.70 8.54
N VAL A 261 -11.42 21.40 7.42
CA VAL A 261 -12.53 22.13 6.79
C VAL A 261 -13.75 21.24 6.51
N PRO A 262 -13.62 20.05 5.88
CA PRO A 262 -14.79 19.25 5.54
C PRO A 262 -15.58 18.80 6.79
N ALA A 263 -14.89 18.38 7.85
CA ALA A 263 -15.53 18.03 9.12
C ALA A 263 -16.21 19.24 9.79
N ALA A 264 -15.57 20.41 9.75
CA ALA A 264 -16.13 21.63 10.31
C ALA A 264 -17.40 22.10 9.58
N LEU A 265 -17.46 21.94 8.26
CA LEU A 265 -18.63 22.26 7.46
C LEU A 265 -19.83 21.38 7.84
N VAL A 266 -19.65 20.05 7.94
CA VAL A 266 -20.71 19.13 8.39
C VAL A 266 -21.21 19.50 9.78
N ALA A 267 -20.29 19.67 10.75
CA ALA A 267 -20.65 20.04 12.12
C ALA A 267 -21.42 21.37 12.17
N ALA A 268 -20.97 22.38 11.41
CA ALA A 268 -21.64 23.67 11.36
C ALA A 268 -23.03 23.61 10.72
N ARG A 269 -23.21 22.87 9.62
CA ARG A 269 -24.52 22.67 8.98
C ARG A 269 -25.51 22.01 9.93
N VAL A 270 -25.09 20.94 10.62
CA VAL A 270 -25.94 20.29 11.65
C VAL A 270 -26.31 21.26 12.78
N LEU A 271 -25.34 22.05 13.29
CA LEU A 271 -25.61 23.03 14.35
C LEU A 271 -26.56 24.14 13.89
N ILE A 272 -26.44 24.61 12.65
CA ILE A 272 -27.35 25.60 12.05
C ILE A 272 -28.77 25.04 11.96
N ASN A 273 -28.92 23.80 11.50
CA ASN A 273 -30.22 23.13 11.40
C ASN A 273 -30.88 22.94 12.77
N LYS A 274 -30.08 22.75 13.82
CA LYS A 274 -30.52 22.71 15.23
C LYS A 274 -30.73 24.10 15.87
N ALA A 275 -30.62 25.17 15.09
CA ALA A 275 -30.68 26.56 15.56
C ALA A 275 -29.59 26.99 16.58
N ASP A 276 -28.51 26.21 16.75
CA ASP A 276 -27.34 26.59 17.58
C ASP A 276 -26.35 27.46 16.78
N THR A 277 -26.85 28.61 16.36
CA THR A 277 -26.11 29.59 15.55
C THR A 277 -24.85 30.12 16.25
N ARG A 278 -24.85 30.15 17.60
CA ARG A 278 -23.72 30.63 18.40
C ARG A 278 -22.54 29.68 18.29
N ARG A 279 -22.76 28.38 18.49
CA ARG A 279 -21.69 27.37 18.36
C ARG A 279 -21.22 27.25 16.91
N ALA A 280 -22.15 27.26 15.95
CA ALA A 280 -21.80 27.23 14.52
C ALA A 280 -20.91 28.43 14.13
N SER A 281 -21.30 29.65 14.53
CA SER A 281 -20.53 30.86 14.25
C SER A 281 -19.13 30.82 14.87
N ALA A 282 -19.01 30.35 16.12
CA ALA A 282 -17.73 30.25 16.81
C ALA A 282 -16.81 29.21 16.15
N LEU A 283 -17.36 28.07 15.74
CA LEU A 283 -16.64 27.02 15.02
C LEU A 283 -16.11 27.54 13.68
N LEU A 284 -16.97 28.11 12.84
CA LEU A 284 -16.60 28.61 11.52
C LEU A 284 -15.57 29.74 11.61
N ARG A 285 -15.70 30.66 12.56
CA ARG A 285 -14.71 31.73 12.77
C ARG A 285 -13.33 31.20 13.14
N ARG A 286 -13.27 30.15 13.98
CA ARG A 286 -12.01 29.49 14.34
C ARG A 286 -11.35 28.85 13.12
N VAL A 287 -12.10 28.06 12.35
CA VAL A 287 -11.56 27.35 11.17
C VAL A 287 -11.20 28.32 10.05
N TRP A 288 -11.96 29.42 9.88
CA TRP A 288 -11.62 30.49 8.94
C TRP A 288 -10.23 31.08 9.21
N ARG A 289 -9.93 31.40 10.47
CA ARG A 289 -8.63 31.98 10.86
C ARG A 289 -7.44 31.04 10.59
N ALA A 290 -7.67 29.74 10.55
CA ALA A 290 -6.65 28.74 10.28
C ALA A 290 -6.48 28.42 8.78
N SER A 291 -7.57 28.45 8.01
CA SER A 291 -7.60 27.90 6.63
C SER A 291 -7.86 28.92 5.52
N PHE A 292 -8.51 30.05 5.82
CA PHE A 292 -9.05 30.99 4.83
C PHE A 292 -9.91 30.31 3.74
N HIS A 293 -10.59 29.20 4.06
CA HIS A 293 -11.35 28.44 3.07
C HIS A 293 -12.67 29.14 2.67
N PRO A 294 -12.96 29.34 1.36
CA PRO A 294 -14.17 30.03 0.90
C PRO A 294 -15.48 29.46 1.44
N ASP A 295 -15.63 28.12 1.42
CA ASP A 295 -16.85 27.46 1.91
C ASP A 295 -17.17 27.74 3.39
N ILE A 296 -16.14 27.92 4.23
CA ILE A 296 -16.33 28.28 5.63
C ILE A 296 -16.97 29.67 5.72
N ALA A 297 -16.51 30.62 4.89
CA ALA A 297 -17.09 31.94 4.84
C ALA A 297 -18.49 31.96 4.23
N THR A 298 -18.71 31.19 3.16
CA THR A 298 -20.03 31.02 2.53
C THR A 298 -21.04 30.48 3.54
N LEU A 299 -20.67 29.43 4.29
CA LEU A 299 -21.52 28.88 5.33
C LEU A 299 -21.70 29.88 6.48
N TYR A 300 -20.65 30.60 6.89
CA TYR A 300 -20.73 31.63 7.94
C TYR A 300 -21.71 32.74 7.58
N ALA A 301 -21.72 33.21 6.32
CA ALA A 301 -22.69 34.17 5.82
C ALA A 301 -24.14 33.66 6.00
N HIS A 302 -24.37 32.37 5.80
CA HIS A 302 -25.68 31.72 5.84
C HIS A 302 -26.04 31.07 7.19
N VAL A 303 -25.25 31.25 8.25
CA VAL A 303 -25.50 30.66 9.59
C VAL A 303 -26.90 30.97 10.12
N LYS A 304 -27.47 32.13 9.76
CA LYS A 304 -28.86 32.46 10.07
C LYS A 304 -29.70 32.31 8.78
N PRO A 305 -30.52 31.26 8.67
CA PRO A 305 -31.44 31.10 7.54
C PRO A 305 -32.36 32.33 7.40
N GLY A 306 -32.64 32.73 6.17
CA GLY A 306 -33.50 33.89 5.86
C GLY A 306 -32.85 35.27 6.05
N ALA A 307 -31.54 35.35 6.33
CA ALA A 307 -30.86 36.65 6.41
C ALA A 307 -30.77 37.36 5.05
N SER A 308 -31.03 38.67 5.04
CA SER A 308 -30.89 39.52 3.85
C SER A 308 -29.44 39.58 3.36
N ALA A 309 -29.21 39.92 2.08
CA ALA A 309 -27.85 40.08 1.55
C ALA A 309 -27.03 41.12 2.31
N VAL A 310 -27.65 42.22 2.72
CA VAL A 310 -27.02 43.27 3.54
C VAL A 310 -26.59 42.73 4.90
N ASP A 311 -27.40 41.89 5.55
CA ASP A 311 -27.02 41.27 6.83
C ASP A 311 -25.91 40.23 6.68
N ARG A 312 -25.90 39.48 5.56
CA ARG A 312 -24.81 38.57 5.20
C ARG A 312 -23.51 39.34 5.00
N LEU A 313 -23.54 40.48 4.29
CA LEU A 313 -22.38 41.36 4.12
C LEU A 313 -21.87 41.90 5.46
N LYS A 314 -22.75 42.41 6.34
CA LYS A 314 -22.36 42.86 7.69
C LYS A 314 -21.64 41.76 8.44
N ARG A 315 -22.15 40.52 8.37
CA ARG A 315 -21.53 39.36 9.01
C ARG A 315 -20.17 39.02 8.40
N ILE A 316 -20.04 39.02 7.08
CA ILE A 316 -18.74 38.80 6.42
C ILE A 316 -17.73 39.89 6.76
N ARG A 317 -18.13 41.17 6.88
CA ARG A 317 -17.24 42.23 7.37
C ARG A 317 -16.72 41.96 8.79
N THR A 318 -17.50 41.30 9.66
CA THR A 318 -17.00 40.87 10.98
C THR A 318 -16.07 39.65 10.92
N LEU A 319 -16.13 38.85 9.86
CA LEU A 319 -15.27 37.69 9.66
C LEU A 319 -13.92 38.10 9.05
N VAL A 320 -14.00 38.95 8.02
CA VAL A 320 -12.89 39.54 7.28
C VAL A 320 -12.54 40.87 7.94
N GLU A 321 -11.85 40.82 9.08
CA GLU A 321 -11.45 42.03 9.83
C GLU A 321 -10.60 42.99 8.94
N SER A 322 -9.75 42.43 8.07
CA SER A 322 -8.94 43.19 7.09
C SER A 322 -8.85 42.47 5.73
N PRO A 323 -9.52 42.93 4.65
CA PRO A 323 -9.52 42.24 3.35
C PRO A 323 -8.16 42.27 2.63
N GLU A 324 -7.34 43.28 2.90
CA GLU A 324 -5.99 43.43 2.33
C GLU A 324 -5.00 42.35 2.82
N SER A 325 -5.37 41.63 3.89
CA SER A 325 -4.50 40.62 4.50
C SER A 325 -4.31 39.36 3.64
N HIS A 326 -5.34 38.97 2.87
CA HIS A 326 -5.33 37.71 2.14
C HIS A 326 -6.26 37.77 0.90
N PRO A 327 -5.83 37.27 -0.27
CA PRO A 327 -6.62 37.34 -1.50
C PRO A 327 -8.00 36.69 -1.36
N ILE A 328 -8.10 35.53 -0.70
CA ILE A 328 -9.39 34.86 -0.48
C ILE A 328 -10.31 35.69 0.42
N SER A 329 -9.78 36.40 1.42
CA SER A 329 -10.57 37.29 2.27
C SER A 329 -11.19 38.42 1.47
N ALA A 330 -10.42 39.03 0.56
CA ALA A 330 -10.92 40.03 -0.36
C ALA A 330 -12.01 39.48 -1.29
N MET A 331 -11.82 38.28 -1.86
CA MET A 331 -12.81 37.64 -2.73
C MET A 331 -14.12 37.32 -2.01
N VAL A 332 -14.04 36.78 -0.79
CA VAL A 332 -15.20 36.50 0.06
C VAL A 332 -15.97 37.78 0.39
N LEU A 333 -15.25 38.85 0.75
CA LEU A 333 -15.87 40.16 1.02
C LEU A 333 -16.50 40.74 -0.25
N ALA A 334 -15.83 40.63 -1.39
CA ALA A 334 -16.33 41.12 -2.67
C ALA A 334 -17.60 40.40 -3.11
N ARG A 335 -17.63 39.05 -3.04
CA ARG A 335 -18.82 38.25 -3.32
C ARG A 335 -20.00 38.68 -2.44
N ALA A 336 -19.78 38.81 -1.13
CA ALA A 336 -20.83 39.26 -0.21
C ALA A 336 -21.30 40.69 -0.47
N ALA A 337 -20.43 41.57 -0.97
CA ALA A 337 -20.76 42.95 -1.33
C ALA A 337 -21.55 43.02 -2.64
N ILE A 338 -21.19 42.20 -3.64
CA ILE A 338 -21.93 42.04 -4.90
C ILE A 338 -23.36 41.56 -4.62
N ASP A 339 -23.53 40.52 -3.80
CA ASP A 339 -24.85 40.00 -3.42
C ASP A 339 -25.74 41.08 -2.77
N ALA A 340 -25.13 42.06 -2.09
CA ALA A 340 -25.79 43.16 -1.43
C ALA A 340 -25.91 44.42 -2.30
N TYR A 341 -25.51 44.37 -3.57
CA TYR A 341 -25.45 45.51 -4.51
C TYR A 341 -24.53 46.66 -4.04
N GLU A 342 -23.57 46.38 -3.17
CA GLU A 342 -22.58 47.32 -2.63
C GLU A 342 -21.32 47.34 -3.50
N TRP A 343 -21.48 47.76 -4.76
CA TRP A 343 -20.47 47.64 -5.81
C TRP A 343 -19.14 48.31 -5.49
N SER A 344 -19.18 49.50 -4.88
CA SER A 344 -17.97 50.25 -4.49
C SER A 344 -17.17 49.48 -3.43
N ALA A 345 -17.84 48.88 -2.45
CA ALA A 345 -17.20 48.05 -1.45
C ALA A 345 -16.58 46.79 -2.07
N ALA A 346 -17.27 46.15 -3.03
CA ALA A 346 -16.73 44.98 -3.73
C ALA A 346 -15.46 45.31 -4.51
N ARG A 347 -15.47 46.42 -5.27
CA ARG A 347 -14.32 46.90 -6.04
C ARG A 347 -13.14 47.23 -5.14
N ASN A 348 -13.39 47.96 -4.05
CA ASN A 348 -12.35 48.37 -3.11
C ASN A 348 -11.70 47.16 -2.41
N ALA A 349 -12.46 46.10 -2.13
CA ALA A 349 -11.92 44.88 -1.54
C ALA A 349 -10.91 44.19 -2.48
N LEU A 350 -11.18 44.16 -3.80
CA LEU A 350 -10.33 43.50 -4.79
C LEU A 350 -9.17 44.37 -5.30
N ALA A 351 -9.27 45.70 -5.19
CA ALA A 351 -8.30 46.67 -5.71
C ALA A 351 -6.82 46.35 -5.40
N PRO A 352 -6.43 45.87 -4.19
CA PRO A 352 -5.04 45.55 -3.87
C PRO A 352 -4.45 44.36 -4.67
N PHE A 353 -5.31 43.46 -5.18
CA PHE A 353 -4.89 42.18 -5.78
C PHE A 353 -4.98 42.17 -7.30
N VAL A 354 -5.94 42.90 -7.88
CA VAL A 354 -6.23 42.88 -9.31
C VAL A 354 -5.15 43.52 -10.19
N GLY A 355 -4.27 44.35 -9.62
CA GLY A 355 -3.17 45.01 -10.34
C GLY A 355 -1.92 44.14 -10.57
N LYS A 356 -1.82 42.98 -9.92
CA LYS A 356 -0.68 42.05 -10.04
C LYS A 356 -1.04 40.89 -10.97
N THR A 357 -1.39 39.75 -10.39
CA THR A 357 -1.78 38.54 -11.11
C THR A 357 -3.14 38.10 -10.56
N PRO A 358 -4.26 38.62 -11.09
CA PRO A 358 -5.58 38.24 -10.62
C PRO A 358 -5.84 36.76 -10.93
N THR A 359 -6.48 36.06 -10.00
CA THR A 359 -6.98 34.69 -10.27
C THR A 359 -8.21 34.73 -11.16
N ARG A 360 -8.59 33.58 -11.73
CA ARG A 360 -9.79 33.46 -12.56
C ARG A 360 -11.03 34.01 -11.86
N ASN A 361 -11.29 33.63 -10.62
CA ASN A 361 -12.45 34.08 -9.86
C ASN A 361 -12.38 35.58 -9.53
N MET A 362 -11.20 36.16 -9.27
CA MET A 362 -11.08 37.62 -9.13
C MET A 362 -11.48 38.35 -10.42
N CYS A 363 -11.08 37.85 -11.58
CA CYS A 363 -11.48 38.42 -12.87
C CYS A 363 -13.00 38.30 -13.09
N LEU A 364 -13.60 37.15 -12.74
CA LEU A 364 -15.05 36.95 -12.83
C LEU A 364 -15.81 37.92 -11.92
N LEU A 365 -15.36 38.09 -10.67
CA LEU A 365 -15.93 39.06 -9.73
C LEU A 365 -15.82 40.49 -10.26
N MET A 366 -14.68 40.88 -10.84
CA MET A 366 -14.51 42.20 -11.44
C MET A 366 -15.43 42.43 -12.65
N ALA A 367 -15.64 41.40 -13.49
CA ALA A 367 -16.58 41.49 -14.60
C ALA A 367 -18.01 41.76 -14.12
N GLU A 368 -18.45 41.02 -13.10
CA GLU A 368 -19.77 41.19 -12.47
C GLU A 368 -19.94 42.59 -11.84
N ILE A 369 -18.87 43.13 -11.23
CA ILE A 369 -18.86 44.51 -10.70
C ILE A 369 -19.00 45.55 -11.81
N GLU A 370 -18.29 45.43 -12.94
CA GLU A 370 -18.39 46.41 -14.05
C GLU A 370 -19.78 46.40 -14.67
N GLU A 371 -20.36 45.21 -14.84
CA GLU A 371 -21.72 45.03 -15.35
C GLU A 371 -22.76 45.63 -14.39
N GLY A 372 -22.69 45.31 -13.10
CA GLY A 372 -23.66 45.76 -12.10
C GLY A 372 -23.55 47.23 -11.72
N GLN A 373 -22.33 47.79 -11.66
CA GLN A 373 -22.10 49.16 -11.20
C GLN A 373 -22.27 50.20 -12.31
N SER A 374 -21.71 49.94 -13.48
CA SER A 374 -21.59 50.91 -14.57
C SER A 374 -22.39 50.52 -15.81
N GLY A 375 -22.87 49.28 -15.90
CA GLY A 375 -23.47 48.75 -17.12
C GLY A 375 -22.47 48.63 -18.29
N ASP A 376 -21.17 48.70 -18.01
CA ASP A 376 -20.12 48.75 -19.03
C ASP A 376 -19.77 47.32 -19.49
N GLN A 377 -20.53 46.87 -20.49
CA GLN A 377 -20.34 45.56 -21.13
C GLN A 377 -18.96 45.41 -21.80
N GLY A 378 -18.31 46.53 -22.17
CA GLY A 378 -16.97 46.52 -22.77
C GLY A 378 -15.93 46.09 -21.75
N LYS A 379 -15.92 46.74 -20.58
CA LYS A 379 -15.01 46.38 -19.47
C LYS A 379 -15.31 45.01 -18.87
N ALA A 380 -16.58 44.64 -18.77
CA ALA A 380 -16.95 43.29 -18.31
C ALA A 380 -16.35 42.22 -19.24
N ARG A 381 -16.46 42.38 -20.56
CA ARG A 381 -15.84 41.48 -21.55
C ARG A 381 -14.31 41.47 -21.47
N GLU A 382 -13.70 42.62 -21.21
CA GLU A 382 -12.26 42.69 -20.99
C GLU A 382 -11.84 41.82 -19.80
N TRP A 383 -12.52 41.93 -18.65
CA TRP A 383 -12.26 41.09 -17.49
C TRP A 383 -12.53 39.61 -17.74
N LEU A 384 -13.59 39.27 -18.46
CA LEU A 384 -13.86 37.89 -18.88
C LEU A 384 -12.74 37.34 -19.77
N SER A 385 -12.21 38.15 -20.70
CA SER A 385 -11.08 37.76 -21.55
C SER A 385 -9.80 37.52 -20.74
N ARG A 386 -9.59 38.30 -19.67
CA ARG A 386 -8.47 38.11 -18.73
C ARG A 386 -8.68 36.83 -17.91
N ALA A 387 -9.90 36.50 -17.50
CA ALA A 387 -10.22 35.29 -16.73
C ALA A 387 -9.83 33.99 -17.45
N VAL A 388 -9.92 33.95 -18.79
CA VAL A 388 -9.54 32.78 -19.60
C VAL A 388 -8.05 32.45 -19.48
N ARG A 389 -7.20 33.48 -19.31
CA ARG A 389 -5.74 33.34 -19.20
C ARG A 389 -5.23 33.45 -17.75
N ALA A 390 -6.14 33.69 -16.81
CA ALA A 390 -5.80 33.87 -15.41
C ALA A 390 -5.53 32.51 -14.74
N PRO A 391 -4.59 32.46 -13.78
CA PRO A 391 -4.36 31.26 -12.99
C PRO A 391 -5.66 30.75 -12.34
N ALA A 392 -5.84 29.44 -12.33
CA ALA A 392 -6.96 28.80 -11.63
C ALA A 392 -6.93 29.10 -10.13
N ASP A 393 -8.11 29.15 -9.53
CA ASP A 393 -8.25 29.25 -8.08
C ASP A 393 -7.98 27.88 -7.42
N PRO A 394 -7.61 27.87 -6.12
CA PRO A 394 -7.53 26.63 -5.37
C PRO A 394 -8.85 25.87 -5.39
N ALA A 395 -8.77 24.56 -5.60
CA ALA A 395 -9.90 23.63 -5.59
C ALA A 395 -9.45 22.30 -4.97
N TRP A 396 -10.40 21.40 -4.69
CA TRP A 396 -10.08 20.05 -4.24
C TRP A 396 -9.58 19.25 -5.44
N THR A 397 -8.36 18.72 -5.35
CA THR A 397 -7.72 17.98 -6.45
C THR A 397 -7.20 16.63 -5.99
N ALA A 398 -7.51 15.58 -6.75
CA ALA A 398 -7.03 14.22 -6.53
C ALA A 398 -6.86 13.50 -7.87
N ASP A 399 -5.70 12.88 -8.10
CA ASP A 399 -5.44 11.99 -9.24
C ASP A 399 -5.88 12.54 -10.62
N GLY A 400 -5.67 13.85 -10.85
CA GLY A 400 -6.03 14.52 -12.10
C GLY A 400 -7.45 15.10 -12.15
N ILE A 401 -8.30 14.78 -11.18
CA ILE A 401 -9.65 15.32 -11.07
C ILE A 401 -9.66 16.54 -10.15
N THR A 402 -10.40 17.57 -10.56
CA THR A 402 -10.67 18.77 -9.77
C THR A 402 -12.16 18.83 -9.45
N THR A 403 -12.50 19.04 -8.17
CA THR A 403 -13.87 19.19 -7.68
C THR A 403 -13.99 20.42 -6.77
N ASP A 404 -15.20 20.98 -6.72
CA ASP A 404 -15.51 22.08 -5.80
C ASP A 404 -15.73 21.56 -4.37
N GLU A 405 -16.23 20.33 -4.24
CA GLU A 405 -16.49 19.67 -2.96
C GLU A 405 -15.42 18.63 -2.63
N TRP A 406 -15.11 18.50 -1.34
CA TRP A 406 -14.19 17.47 -0.85
C TRP A 406 -14.85 16.09 -0.85
N ALA A 407 -14.12 15.07 -1.30
CA ALA A 407 -14.52 13.67 -1.17
C ALA A 407 -13.50 12.87 -0.32
N PRO A 408 -13.95 11.86 0.44
CA PRO A 408 -13.05 11.04 1.28
C PRO A 408 -12.02 10.21 0.53
N ALA A 409 -12.35 9.79 -0.70
CA ALA A 409 -11.54 8.92 -1.54
C ALA A 409 -11.58 9.37 -2.99
N SER A 410 -10.50 9.10 -3.72
CA SER A 410 -10.42 9.38 -5.16
C SER A 410 -11.38 8.49 -5.94
N PRO A 411 -12.19 9.03 -6.87
CA PRO A 411 -13.08 8.20 -7.70
C PRO A 411 -12.31 7.39 -8.77
N VAL A 412 -11.03 7.71 -9.02
CA VAL A 412 -10.18 6.99 -9.99
C VAL A 412 -9.45 5.82 -9.31
N THR A 413 -8.79 6.11 -8.20
CA THR A 413 -7.89 5.14 -7.53
C THR A 413 -8.50 4.48 -6.32
N ASN A 414 -9.63 4.99 -5.81
CA ASN A 414 -10.23 4.64 -4.52
C ASN A 414 -9.32 4.92 -3.30
N ARG A 415 -8.18 5.58 -3.50
CA ARG A 415 -7.26 5.93 -2.42
C ARG A 415 -7.93 6.94 -1.48
N LEU A 416 -7.96 6.59 -0.19
CA LEU A 416 -8.43 7.46 0.88
C LEU A 416 -7.50 8.67 1.06
N ASP A 417 -8.07 9.83 1.48
CA ASP A 417 -7.32 11.06 1.80
C ASP A 417 -6.48 11.56 0.62
N ALA A 418 -6.98 11.34 -0.61
CA ALA A 418 -6.30 11.74 -1.84
C ALA A 418 -6.55 13.22 -2.23
N PHE A 419 -7.65 13.82 -1.78
CA PHE A 419 -8.04 15.17 -2.12
C PHE A 419 -7.26 16.22 -1.32
N GLU A 420 -6.55 17.08 -2.03
CA GLU A 420 -5.80 18.21 -1.48
C GLU A 420 -6.37 19.53 -2.00
N TRP A 421 -6.45 20.54 -1.12
CA TRP A 421 -6.84 21.90 -1.49
C TRP A 421 -5.63 22.65 -2.04
N LYS A 422 -5.56 22.80 -3.36
CA LYS A 422 -4.44 23.47 -4.05
C LYS A 422 -4.87 24.03 -5.40
N VAL A 423 -4.04 24.89 -5.98
CA VAL A 423 -4.24 25.36 -7.35
C VAL A 423 -4.02 24.17 -8.30
N PRO A 424 -5.02 23.78 -9.11
CA PRO A 424 -4.86 22.72 -10.09
C PRO A 424 -3.73 23.03 -11.07
N LEU A 425 -2.91 22.03 -11.37
CA LEU A 425 -2.02 22.09 -12.53
C LEU A 425 -2.92 21.94 -13.76
N GLU A 426 -2.93 22.91 -14.67
CA GLU A 426 -3.85 22.92 -15.82
C GLU A 426 -3.73 21.64 -16.65
N SER A 427 -4.63 20.69 -16.43
CA SER A 427 -5.03 19.69 -17.41
C SER A 427 -6.41 20.11 -17.91
N HIS A 428 -6.49 20.44 -19.20
CA HIS A 428 -7.74 20.75 -19.88
C HIS A 428 -8.65 19.51 -19.91
N GLU A 429 -9.35 19.21 -18.83
CA GLU A 429 -10.52 18.32 -18.84
C GLU A 429 -11.66 18.98 -18.06
N PRO A 430 -12.89 19.03 -18.62
CA PRO A 430 -14.03 19.59 -17.93
C PRO A 430 -14.39 18.73 -16.70
N PRO A 431 -14.92 19.33 -15.61
CA PRO A 431 -15.31 18.58 -14.43
C PRO A 431 -16.41 17.57 -14.77
N LEU A 432 -16.14 16.29 -14.54
CA LEU A 432 -17.18 15.27 -14.44
C LEU A 432 -18.00 15.56 -13.20
N ALA A 433 -19.24 16.01 -13.39
CA ALA A 433 -20.23 16.03 -12.33
C ALA A 433 -20.34 14.62 -11.74
N ILE A 434 -20.15 14.49 -10.43
CA ILE A 434 -20.40 13.23 -9.72
C ILE A 434 -21.89 12.95 -9.90
N ALA A 435 -22.22 12.00 -10.77
CA ALA A 435 -23.59 11.59 -10.99
C ALA A 435 -24.16 11.06 -9.68
N LYS A 436 -25.08 11.82 -9.07
CA LYS A 436 -26.09 11.23 -8.19
C LYS A 436 -26.78 10.15 -9.01
N SER A 437 -26.83 8.94 -8.47
CA SER A 437 -27.50 7.78 -9.07
C SER A 437 -28.88 8.19 -9.60
N GLU A 438 -28.97 8.34 -10.91
CA GLU A 438 -30.23 8.55 -11.61
C GLU A 438 -31.01 7.23 -11.56
N PRO A 439 -32.31 7.22 -11.23
CA PRO A 439 -33.10 6.00 -11.24
C PRO A 439 -33.20 5.49 -12.68
N GLU A 440 -33.00 4.17 -12.86
CA GLU A 440 -33.10 3.49 -14.16
C GLU A 440 -34.39 3.89 -14.91
N PRO A 441 -34.33 4.15 -16.22
CA PRO A 441 -35.53 4.38 -17.00
C PRO A 441 -36.35 3.09 -17.09
N THR A 442 -37.55 3.12 -16.52
CA THR A 442 -38.57 2.09 -16.67
C THR A 442 -38.77 1.73 -18.16
N PRO A 443 -38.79 0.44 -18.53
CA PRO A 443 -39.00 0.05 -19.93
C PRO A 443 -40.40 0.47 -20.40
N PRO A 444 -40.57 0.83 -21.69
CA PRO A 444 -41.83 1.34 -22.20
C PRO A 444 -42.91 0.25 -22.18
N ALA A 445 -44.11 0.66 -21.77
CA ALA A 445 -45.32 -0.16 -21.84
C ALA A 445 -45.60 -0.56 -23.30
N ILE A 446 -45.82 -1.86 -23.52
CA ILE A 446 -46.28 -2.39 -24.80
C ILE A 446 -47.74 -1.93 -24.98
N GLU A 447 -47.96 -0.93 -25.83
CA GLU A 447 -49.29 -0.60 -26.33
C GLU A 447 -49.78 -1.72 -27.26
N GLY A 448 -50.81 -2.43 -26.80
CA GLY A 448 -51.51 -3.43 -27.59
C GLY A 448 -52.25 -2.79 -28.75
N SER A 449 -51.83 -3.11 -29.97
CA SER A 449 -52.64 -2.92 -31.18
C SER A 449 -53.20 -4.28 -31.61
N ALA A 450 -54.39 -4.58 -31.12
CA ALA A 450 -55.25 -5.61 -31.69
C ALA A 450 -56.46 -4.92 -32.34
N THR A 451 -56.37 -4.67 -33.64
CA THR A 451 -57.51 -4.27 -34.47
C THR A 451 -58.43 -5.49 -34.66
N PRO A 452 -59.75 -5.39 -34.44
CA PRO A 452 -60.68 -6.48 -34.75
C PRO A 452 -60.97 -6.50 -36.25
N ALA A 453 -60.86 -7.69 -36.86
CA ALA A 453 -61.34 -7.94 -38.22
C ALA A 453 -62.87 -8.09 -38.22
N GLU A 454 -63.55 -7.28 -39.03
CA GLU A 454 -64.98 -7.38 -39.33
C GLU A 454 -65.18 -8.38 -40.51
N PRO A 455 -66.28 -9.16 -40.54
CA PRO A 455 -66.35 -10.37 -41.36
C PRO A 455 -66.85 -10.12 -42.78
N ALA A 456 -66.23 -10.82 -43.74
CA ALA A 456 -66.75 -10.96 -45.09
C ALA A 456 -67.95 -11.93 -45.10
N THR A 457 -69.10 -11.43 -45.51
CA THR A 457 -70.19 -12.25 -46.04
C THR A 457 -69.91 -12.55 -47.52
N VAL A 458 -70.22 -13.76 -47.99
CA VAL A 458 -71.07 -14.04 -49.17
C VAL A 458 -71.03 -15.55 -49.51
N ARG A 459 -72.26 -16.11 -49.56
CA ARG A 459 -72.74 -17.38 -50.17
C ARG A 459 -72.53 -18.69 -49.43
#